data_AF-A0A8K0LCR3-F1
#
_entry.id   AF-A0A8K0LCR3-F1
#
_cell.length_a   1.000
_cell.length_b   1.000
_cell.length_c   1.000
_cell.angle_alpha   90.00
_cell.angle_beta   90.00
_cell.angle_gamma   90.00
#
_symmetry.space_group_name_H-M   'P 1'
#
loop_
_entity.id
_entity.type
_entity.pdbx_description
1 polymer ?
#
loop_
_entity_poly.entity_id
_entity_poly.type
_entity_poly.pdbx_seq_one_letter_code
_entity_poly.pdbx_strand_id
1 'polypeptide(L)'
;MSKRSAAETDHDAQALKAGQRPEQEQNGGDLPEFEDEFEDEFESEDEIFEAGVDGRPDAEREAEEQEAMDLDQATFIPGRTALGAGESLAPDLSTYEMLHTLEAPWPCLSCDVLRDHLGDNRKTYPATVYSVAGTQAARGREKENQIMVMKMSGLGRMEKEGSDSEDEDEDEDENSDPILETRSISLNTCTNRIRAHQAPQATAARPGTTLTAAMTESGDVLIHDVTPHLSSFDTPGTVISIQQDKPVSTIRAHKKVEGYALDWSPLLPTGKLLTGDSDGKIFATTRTEGGGFVTDTNPFTGHQGSVEEIQWSPSEKNVFASASSDGTVKIWDARSKSRKPAVSVQVSKHDVNVLSWSKLTTHLLASGADDGEWAVWDLRQWKPSSQGASVATKQNAVASFNFHKEQITSVEWHPTDDSIVSVAAGDNTVSLWDLSTEIDDEESKDTAGVNDYPPQLLFVHYMDQVKEVHWHPQIPGALMATGGSGFGYVTSLPAWQDLLANLLIASSRPLACKLIILGHSRSAASTGSANGQAQATSLDAGHAD
;
A
#
# COMPACT_ATOMS: atom_id res chain seq x y z
N MET A 1 70.03 29.36 -10.77
CA MET A 1 71.34 29.98 -10.47
C MET A 1 71.58 29.87 -8.97
N SER A 2 72.83 29.54 -8.57
CA SER A 2 73.46 29.57 -7.23
C SER A 2 72.81 28.78 -6.08
N LYS A 3 73.40 27.66 -5.62
CA LYS A 3 74.55 27.46 -4.68
C LYS A 3 74.16 27.70 -3.20
N ARG A 4 73.97 26.62 -2.39
CA ARG A 4 74.88 26.01 -1.35
C ARG A 4 75.09 26.92 -0.11
N SER A 5 75.08 26.51 1.17
CA SER A 5 75.31 25.22 1.87
C SER A 5 74.99 25.35 3.39
N ALA A 6 74.47 24.30 4.07
CA ALA A 6 75.01 23.48 5.20
C ALA A 6 75.51 24.24 6.47
N ALA A 7 75.37 23.84 7.74
CA ALA A 7 74.87 22.68 8.53
C ALA A 7 74.57 23.25 9.96
N GLU A 8 73.95 22.61 10.96
CA GLU A 8 74.35 21.40 11.70
C GLU A 8 73.23 20.96 12.68
N THR A 9 73.05 19.62 12.78
CA THR A 9 72.77 18.75 13.96
C THR A 9 71.62 19.01 14.92
N ASP A 10 70.96 18.03 15.55
CA ASP A 10 70.65 16.61 15.32
C ASP A 10 69.70 16.19 16.48
N HIS A 11 68.95 15.12 16.28
CA HIS A 11 68.23 14.28 17.26
C HIS A 11 66.95 14.74 17.99
N ASP A 12 65.84 14.30 17.40
CA ASP A 12 64.96 13.20 17.86
C ASP A 12 64.41 13.16 19.30
N ALA A 13 63.10 13.39 19.37
CA ALA A 13 62.03 12.48 19.82
C ALA A 13 62.28 11.54 21.02
N GLN A 14 61.43 11.64 22.05
CA GLN A 14 60.43 10.60 22.35
C GLN A 14 59.41 11.03 23.42
N ALA A 15 58.19 10.52 23.22
CA ALA A 15 56.99 10.68 24.05
C ALA A 15 56.97 9.77 25.29
N LEU A 16 56.02 9.98 26.21
CA LEU A 16 55.31 9.01 27.10
C LEU A 16 54.35 9.84 28.02
N LYS A 17 53.02 9.77 27.91
CA LYS A 17 51.99 8.85 28.47
C LYS A 17 51.61 9.00 29.96
N ALA A 18 50.29 9.18 30.14
CA ALA A 18 49.38 8.76 31.22
C ALA A 18 49.52 9.35 32.64
N GLY A 19 48.35 9.68 33.21
CA GLY A 19 48.20 10.50 34.41
C GLY A 19 48.35 9.77 35.73
N GLN A 20 48.70 10.58 36.74
CA GLN A 20 48.47 10.41 38.17
C GLN A 20 48.83 11.76 38.82
N ARG A 21 47.89 12.37 39.57
CA ARG A 21 48.14 13.59 40.36
C ARG A 21 48.31 13.18 41.83
N PRO A 22 49.34 13.66 42.55
CA PRO A 22 49.62 13.17 43.90
C PRO A 22 48.79 13.89 44.98
N GLU A 23 48.35 13.12 45.97
CA GLU A 23 47.82 13.57 47.27
C GLU A 23 48.94 14.13 48.17
N GLN A 24 48.58 14.99 49.12
CA GLN A 24 49.44 15.33 50.25
C GLN A 24 48.63 15.41 51.55
N GLU A 25 49.19 14.74 52.57
CA GLU A 25 48.66 14.48 53.91
C GLU A 25 48.77 15.65 54.91
N GLN A 26 48.20 15.37 56.08
CA GLN A 26 47.80 16.19 57.24
C GLN A 26 48.90 16.87 58.09
N ASN A 27 48.48 17.94 58.78
CA ASN A 27 48.81 18.34 60.18
C ASN A 27 47.89 19.54 60.51
N GLY A 28 47.22 19.75 61.63
CA GLY A 28 47.38 19.31 63.03
C GLY A 28 47.53 20.54 63.94
N GLY A 29 46.43 21.02 64.57
CA GLY A 29 46.46 21.79 65.83
C GLY A 29 46.15 23.30 65.83
N ASP A 30 45.22 23.67 66.73
CA ASP A 30 45.01 24.95 67.46
C ASP A 30 44.05 26.05 66.92
N LEU A 31 42.94 26.21 67.65
CA LEU A 31 41.91 27.27 67.59
C LEU A 31 42.43 28.61 68.15
N PRO A 32 41.79 29.74 67.79
CA PRO A 32 41.04 30.45 68.83
C PRO A 32 39.64 30.94 68.38
N GLU A 33 38.76 31.00 69.38
CA GLU A 33 37.40 31.54 69.40
C GLU A 33 37.32 33.03 69.00
N PHE A 34 36.26 33.38 68.27
CA PHE A 34 35.64 34.71 68.27
C PHE A 34 34.11 34.50 68.29
N GLU A 35 33.53 34.62 69.49
CA GLU A 35 32.17 35.15 69.79
C GLU A 35 32.17 36.65 69.45
N ASP A 36 31.15 37.40 69.04
CA ASP A 36 29.70 37.28 68.74
C ASP A 36 29.45 38.30 67.59
N GLU A 37 28.33 38.39 66.87
CA GLU A 37 27.13 39.10 67.30
C GLU A 37 26.25 39.24 66.05
N PHE A 38 25.17 38.47 65.94
CA PHE A 38 23.88 38.77 65.27
C PHE A 38 22.99 37.50 65.32
N GLU A 39 22.54 37.17 66.53
CA GLU A 39 21.14 36.79 66.81
C GLU A 39 20.27 38.02 66.41
N ASP A 40 19.13 37.97 65.71
CA ASP A 40 17.99 37.04 65.69
C ASP A 40 17.19 37.22 64.37
N GLU A 41 16.60 36.14 63.84
CA GLU A 41 15.14 36.02 63.62
C GLU A 41 14.84 34.74 62.81
N PHE A 42 14.27 33.75 63.49
CA PHE A 42 13.46 32.70 62.87
C PHE A 42 12.17 33.32 62.33
N GLU A 43 11.73 32.95 61.11
CA GLU A 43 10.38 32.40 60.87
C GLU A 43 10.14 32.02 59.38
N SER A 44 9.51 30.84 59.21
CA SER A 44 8.87 30.24 58.02
C SER A 44 9.74 29.72 56.86
N GLU A 45 9.88 28.39 56.83
CA GLU A 45 9.97 27.59 55.62
C GLU A 45 8.60 27.65 54.90
N ASP A 46 8.42 28.61 54.01
CA ASP A 46 7.37 28.52 52.99
C ASP A 46 8.03 28.01 51.71
N GLU A 47 7.80 26.72 51.42
CA GLU A 47 7.96 26.15 50.09
C GLU A 47 7.17 27.01 49.10
N ILE A 48 7.88 27.76 48.26
CA ILE A 48 7.28 28.48 47.14
C ILE A 48 6.84 27.42 46.13
N PHE A 49 5.58 26.98 46.24
CA PHE A 49 4.92 26.29 45.14
C PHE A 49 4.79 27.29 43.99
N GLU A 50 5.60 27.09 42.95
CA GLU A 50 5.54 27.85 41.71
C GLU A 50 4.25 27.45 40.98
N ALA A 51 3.14 28.04 41.38
CA ALA A 51 1.85 27.83 40.72
C ALA A 51 1.96 28.28 39.26
N GLY A 52 1.85 27.33 38.33
CA GLY A 52 1.63 27.61 36.93
C GLY A 52 0.42 28.52 36.71
N VAL A 53 0.31 29.11 35.52
CA VAL A 53 -0.57 30.22 35.12
C VAL A 53 -2.10 30.03 35.42
N ASP A 54 -2.54 28.86 35.88
CA ASP A 54 -3.92 28.53 36.28
C ASP A 54 -4.13 28.24 37.78
N GLY A 55 -3.09 28.29 38.62
CA GLY A 55 -3.21 28.20 40.07
C GLY A 55 -3.43 26.79 40.64
N ARG A 56 -3.21 25.73 39.85
CA ARG A 56 -3.29 24.32 40.31
C ARG A 56 -1.89 23.76 40.63
N PRO A 57 -1.76 22.79 41.55
CA PRO A 57 -0.49 22.14 41.87
C PRO A 57 0.06 21.36 40.66
N ASP A 58 1.37 21.42 40.40
CA ASP A 58 2.01 20.75 39.26
C ASP A 58 1.73 19.23 39.25
N ALA A 59 1.65 18.59 40.42
CA ALA A 59 1.34 17.17 40.52
C ALA A 59 -0.08 16.80 40.02
N GLU A 60 -1.07 17.71 40.13
CA GLU A 60 -2.40 17.48 39.55
C GLU A 60 -2.40 17.69 38.04
N ARG A 61 -1.58 18.64 37.52
CA ARG A 61 -1.41 18.82 36.08
C ARG A 61 -0.66 17.64 35.47
N GLU A 62 0.45 17.21 36.07
CA GLU A 62 1.21 16.05 35.63
C GLU A 62 0.36 14.78 35.71
N ALA A 63 -0.50 14.63 36.72
CA ALA A 63 -1.44 13.52 36.80
C ALA A 63 -2.56 13.60 35.77
N GLU A 64 -3.12 14.77 35.46
CA GLU A 64 -4.10 14.95 34.38
C GLU A 64 -3.46 14.80 33.00
N GLU A 65 -2.23 15.25 32.79
CA GLU A 65 -1.45 15.04 31.57
C GLU A 65 -1.09 13.57 31.43
N GLN A 66 -0.70 12.89 32.51
CA GLN A 66 -0.44 11.45 32.52
C GLN A 66 -1.73 10.65 32.33
N GLU A 67 -2.85 11.02 32.95
CA GLU A 67 -4.16 10.40 32.72
C GLU A 67 -4.70 10.70 31.31
N ALA A 68 -4.46 11.89 30.75
CA ALA A 68 -4.79 12.22 29.37
C ALA A 68 -3.92 11.45 28.38
N MET A 69 -2.62 11.29 28.67
CA MET A 69 -1.69 10.45 27.91
C MET A 69 -2.05 8.96 28.02
N ASP A 70 -2.51 8.50 29.18
CA ASP A 70 -2.93 7.12 29.42
C ASP A 70 -4.32 6.82 28.79
N LEU A 71 -5.19 7.82 28.66
CA LEU A 71 -6.52 7.69 28.02
C LEU A 71 -6.48 7.74 26.48
N ASP A 72 -5.44 8.32 25.87
CA ASP A 72 -5.26 8.38 24.41
C ASP A 72 -4.56 7.15 23.80
N GLN A 73 -4.09 6.19 24.61
CA GLN A 73 -3.39 4.98 24.14
C GLN A 73 -4.31 3.76 23.89
N ALA A 74 -5.62 3.95 23.74
CA ALA A 74 -6.47 2.87 23.23
C ALA A 74 -6.26 2.71 21.71
N THR A 75 -5.29 1.86 21.36
CA THR A 75 -5.02 1.24 20.06
C THR A 75 -6.34 0.93 19.29
N PHE A 76 -6.76 1.81 18.35
CA PHE A 76 -8.00 1.64 17.55
C PHE A 76 -7.86 0.59 16.44
N ILE A 77 -8.40 -0.61 16.60
CA ILE A 77 -8.25 -1.68 15.62
C ILE A 77 -9.27 -1.52 14.48
N PRO A 78 -8.85 -1.28 13.22
CA PRO A 78 -9.77 -1.29 12.09
C PRO A 78 -10.57 -2.59 12.00
N GLY A 79 -11.88 -2.49 11.82
CA GLY A 79 -12.79 -3.64 11.70
C GLY A 79 -13.14 -4.36 13.02
N ARG A 80 -12.56 -3.98 14.17
CA ARG A 80 -12.91 -4.57 15.49
C ARG A 80 -13.31 -3.52 16.52
N THR A 81 -12.72 -2.33 16.46
CA THR A 81 -13.16 -1.18 17.25
C THR A 81 -14.18 -0.40 16.44
N ALA A 82 -15.40 -0.25 16.96
CA ALA A 82 -16.42 0.56 16.30
C ALA A 82 -16.11 2.04 16.53
N LEU A 83 -16.03 2.83 15.46
CA LEU A 83 -15.95 4.27 15.55
C LEU A 83 -17.22 4.82 16.20
N GLY A 84 -17.05 5.67 17.21
CA GLY A 84 -18.12 6.50 17.75
C GLY A 84 -18.65 7.49 16.72
N ALA A 85 -19.88 7.98 16.92
CA ALA A 85 -20.46 8.98 16.04
C ALA A 85 -19.64 10.28 16.08
N GLY A 86 -18.97 10.60 14.97
CA GLY A 86 -18.14 11.80 14.82
C GLY A 86 -16.63 11.58 15.07
N GLU A 87 -16.19 10.35 15.34
CA GLU A 87 -14.78 9.99 15.43
C GLU A 87 -14.19 9.76 14.02
N SER A 88 -12.97 10.24 13.79
CA SER A 88 -12.22 10.04 12.55
C SER A 88 -10.86 9.44 12.84
N LEU A 89 -10.41 8.55 11.97
CA LEU A 89 -9.10 7.92 12.07
C LEU A 89 -8.05 8.77 11.37
N ALA A 90 -6.97 9.06 12.08
CA ALA A 90 -5.77 9.65 11.51
C ALA A 90 -4.64 8.59 11.50
N PRO A 91 -3.94 8.42 10.38
CA PRO A 91 -2.77 7.56 10.33
C PRO A 91 -1.65 8.15 11.21
N ASP A 92 -0.95 7.29 11.95
CA ASP A 92 0.30 7.66 12.61
C ASP A 92 1.40 7.83 11.56
N LEU A 93 1.72 9.09 11.24
CA LEU A 93 2.67 9.45 10.17
C LEU A 93 4.09 8.94 10.41
N SER A 94 4.48 8.71 11.67
CA SER A 94 5.84 8.22 12.03
C SER A 94 6.16 6.83 11.48
N THR A 95 5.12 6.11 11.04
CA THR A 95 5.18 4.72 10.60
C THR A 95 5.28 4.56 9.09
N TYR A 96 5.07 5.66 8.37
CA TYR A 96 5.18 5.75 6.94
C TYR A 96 6.50 6.42 6.58
N GLU A 97 7.16 5.94 5.54
CA GLU A 97 8.18 6.76 4.87
C GLU A 97 7.52 7.77 3.94
N MET A 98 6.46 7.35 3.26
CA MET A 98 5.70 8.17 2.32
C MET A 98 4.22 7.80 2.42
N LEU A 99 3.36 8.79 2.56
CA LEU A 99 1.91 8.60 2.55
C LEU A 99 1.22 9.77 1.82
N HIS A 100 0.74 9.55 0.61
CA HIS A 100 0.04 10.59 -0.15
C HIS A 100 -1.35 10.10 -0.52
N THR A 101 -2.36 10.93 -0.26
CA THR A 101 -3.74 10.63 -0.61
C THR A 101 -4.17 11.51 -1.77
N LEU A 102 -4.81 10.89 -2.77
CA LEU A 102 -5.31 11.53 -3.96
C LEU A 102 -6.83 11.42 -4.01
N GLU A 103 -7.50 12.55 -4.18
CA GLU A 103 -8.93 12.55 -4.47
C GLU A 103 -9.16 12.38 -5.97
N ALA A 104 -9.98 11.39 -6.31
CA ALA A 104 -10.43 11.17 -7.68
C ALA A 104 -11.80 11.83 -7.89
N PRO A 105 -12.13 12.32 -9.10
CA PRO A 105 -13.45 12.90 -9.36
C PRO A 105 -14.60 11.89 -9.18
N TRP A 106 -14.28 10.60 -9.31
CA TRP A 106 -15.18 9.48 -9.14
C TRP A 106 -14.38 8.30 -8.55
N PRO A 107 -15.01 7.43 -7.75
CA PRO A 107 -14.37 6.21 -7.28
C PRO A 107 -13.86 5.37 -8.44
N CYS A 108 -12.74 4.67 -8.22
CA CYS A 108 -12.16 3.75 -9.18
C CYS A 108 -12.19 2.34 -8.58
N LEU A 109 -12.81 1.37 -9.26
CA LEU A 109 -12.74 -0.02 -8.79
C LEU A 109 -11.37 -0.65 -9.07
N SER A 110 -10.64 -0.11 -10.04
CA SER A 110 -9.40 -0.70 -10.49
C SER A 110 -8.42 0.36 -10.97
N CYS A 111 -7.16 0.10 -10.66
CA CYS A 111 -6.01 0.86 -11.12
C CYS A 111 -4.88 -0.09 -11.54
N ASP A 112 -3.87 0.46 -12.18
CA ASP A 112 -2.63 -0.26 -12.46
C ASP A 112 -1.44 0.71 -12.45
N VAL A 113 -0.30 0.24 -11.95
CA VAL A 113 0.92 1.03 -11.83
C VAL A 113 1.78 0.85 -13.07
N LEU A 114 2.21 1.96 -13.66
CA LEU A 114 2.99 1.95 -14.89
C LEU A 114 4.49 2.03 -14.59
N ARG A 115 5.30 1.30 -15.35
CA ARG A 115 6.75 1.50 -15.34
C ARG A 115 7.08 2.76 -16.13
N ASP A 116 8.01 3.55 -15.62
CA ASP A 116 8.56 4.75 -16.24
C ASP A 116 10.04 4.55 -16.65
N HIS A 117 10.66 5.63 -17.09
CA HIS A 117 12.03 5.69 -17.59
C HIS A 117 13.01 6.35 -16.60
N LEU A 118 12.60 6.54 -15.34
CA LEU A 118 13.38 7.17 -14.27
C LEU A 118 14.31 6.17 -13.54
N GLY A 119 14.27 4.89 -13.92
CA GLY A 119 15.12 3.83 -13.38
C GLY A 119 14.37 2.86 -12.46
N ASP A 120 15.01 1.72 -12.18
CA ASP A 120 14.51 0.71 -11.24
C ASP A 120 15.16 0.91 -9.85
N ASN A 121 14.54 0.39 -8.79
CA ASN A 121 15.03 0.46 -7.41
C ASN A 121 15.25 1.90 -6.92
N ARG A 122 14.30 2.80 -7.24
CA ARG A 122 14.33 4.20 -6.82
C ARG A 122 13.97 4.30 -5.33
N LYS A 123 14.92 4.80 -4.54
CA LYS A 123 14.79 5.01 -3.08
C LYS A 123 14.93 6.48 -2.66
N THR A 124 15.18 7.35 -3.62
CA THR A 124 15.39 8.79 -3.41
C THR A 124 14.07 9.53 -3.54
N TYR A 125 13.94 10.60 -2.76
CA TYR A 125 12.79 11.49 -2.74
C TYR A 125 13.17 12.86 -3.34
N PRO A 126 12.20 13.62 -3.88
CA PRO A 126 10.79 13.27 -4.06
C PRO A 126 10.57 12.17 -5.12
N ALA A 127 9.63 11.27 -4.86
CA ALA A 127 9.27 10.22 -5.79
C ALA A 127 8.31 10.73 -6.90
N THR A 128 8.37 10.05 -8.05
CA THR A 128 7.42 10.23 -9.15
C THR A 128 6.81 8.88 -9.52
N VAL A 129 5.50 8.84 -9.66
CA VAL A 129 4.70 7.63 -9.94
C VAL A 129 3.78 7.88 -11.12
N TYR A 130 3.64 6.88 -11.98
CA TYR A 130 2.71 6.88 -13.11
C TYR A 130 1.70 5.76 -12.93
N SER A 131 0.43 6.03 -13.16
CA SER A 131 -0.62 5.02 -13.02
C SER A 131 -1.80 5.28 -13.96
N VAL A 132 -2.63 4.26 -14.12
CA VAL A 132 -3.90 4.35 -14.84
C VAL A 132 -5.03 3.87 -13.94
N ALA A 133 -6.20 4.47 -14.10
CA ALA A 133 -7.40 4.05 -13.39
C ALA A 133 -8.65 4.25 -14.23
N GLY A 134 -9.67 3.43 -14.01
CA GLY A 134 -10.97 3.58 -14.64
C GLY A 134 -12.03 4.01 -13.63
N THR A 135 -12.77 5.08 -13.94
CA THR A 135 -13.75 5.62 -13.00
C THR A 135 -15.10 4.89 -13.03
N GLN A 136 -15.86 5.08 -11.95
CA GLN A 136 -17.25 4.67 -11.79
C GLN A 136 -18.11 5.87 -11.40
N ALA A 137 -18.62 6.56 -12.42
CA ALA A 137 -19.58 7.63 -12.24
C ALA A 137 -20.91 7.10 -11.72
N ALA A 138 -21.59 7.90 -10.91
CA ALA A 138 -22.91 7.55 -10.39
C ALA A 138 -23.92 7.31 -11.51
N ARG A 139 -24.93 6.47 -11.23
CA ARG A 139 -26.04 6.19 -12.14
C ARG A 139 -26.69 7.48 -12.65
N GLY A 140 -26.89 7.59 -13.96
CA GLY A 140 -27.38 8.79 -14.65
C GLY A 140 -26.28 9.78 -15.07
N ARG A 141 -25.02 9.55 -14.66
CA ARG A 141 -23.84 10.36 -15.04
C ARG A 141 -22.81 9.53 -15.81
N GLU A 142 -23.27 8.52 -16.56
CA GLU A 142 -22.39 7.53 -17.21
C GLU A 142 -21.41 8.14 -18.22
N LYS A 143 -21.72 9.33 -18.75
CA LYS A 143 -20.86 10.11 -19.67
C LYS A 143 -19.66 10.79 -18.99
N GLU A 144 -19.62 10.76 -17.66
CA GLU A 144 -18.51 11.29 -16.87
C GLU A 144 -17.50 10.21 -16.48
N ASN A 145 -17.75 8.96 -16.90
CA ASN A 145 -16.75 7.92 -16.82
C ASN A 145 -15.55 8.27 -17.69
N GLN A 146 -14.36 7.89 -17.24
CA GLN A 146 -13.11 8.15 -17.94
C GLN A 146 -12.05 7.13 -17.52
N ILE A 147 -11.09 6.89 -18.42
CA ILE A 147 -9.79 6.35 -18.04
C ILE A 147 -8.91 7.54 -17.69
N MET A 148 -8.37 7.55 -16.48
CA MET A 148 -7.41 8.53 -15.99
C MET A 148 -6.01 7.98 -16.18
N VAL A 149 -5.19 8.67 -16.96
CA VAL A 149 -3.74 8.48 -17.00
C VAL A 149 -3.15 9.54 -16.10
N MET A 150 -2.39 9.14 -15.09
CA MET A 150 -1.98 10.02 -14.01
C MET A 150 -0.46 9.98 -13.86
N LYS A 151 0.12 11.16 -13.57
CA LYS A 151 1.51 11.33 -13.13
C LYS A 151 1.46 12.10 -11.81
N MET A 152 2.00 11.51 -10.74
CA MET A 152 2.22 12.20 -9.48
C MET A 152 3.71 12.44 -9.32
N SER A 153 4.12 13.67 -9.08
CA SER A 153 5.51 14.08 -8.84
C SER A 153 5.60 14.89 -7.56
N GLY A 154 6.81 15.06 -7.00
CA GLY A 154 6.96 15.79 -5.73
C GLY A 154 6.47 14.98 -4.52
N LEU A 155 6.40 13.64 -4.62
CA LEU A 155 5.98 12.81 -3.49
C LEU A 155 7.12 12.75 -2.46
N GLY A 156 7.09 13.65 -1.48
CA GLY A 156 8.09 13.75 -0.41
C GLY A 156 7.94 12.70 0.70
N ARG A 157 8.94 12.63 1.58
CA ARG A 157 8.90 11.82 2.80
C ARG A 157 8.01 12.44 3.86
N MET A 158 7.52 11.62 4.77
CA MET A 158 6.88 12.11 6.00
C MET A 158 7.92 12.68 6.96
N GLU A 159 7.68 13.89 7.46
CA GLU A 159 8.46 14.49 8.54
C GLU A 159 8.29 13.64 9.82
N LYS A 160 9.39 13.30 10.48
CA LYS A 160 9.35 12.57 11.76
C LYS A 160 9.42 13.57 12.90
N GLU A 161 8.39 13.62 13.74
CA GLU A 161 8.43 14.39 14.99
C GLU A 161 9.64 13.95 15.84
N GLY A 162 10.54 14.88 16.14
CA GLY A 162 11.78 14.64 16.89
C GLY A 162 13.08 14.70 16.08
N SER A 163 13.03 15.02 14.79
CA SER A 163 14.20 15.45 14.03
C SER A 163 14.52 16.92 14.34
N ASP A 164 15.14 17.18 15.50
CA ASP A 164 15.87 18.44 15.74
C ASP A 164 17.17 18.42 14.91
N SER A 165 17.06 18.33 13.58
CA SER A 165 18.18 18.62 12.70
C SER A 165 18.32 20.14 12.65
N GLU A 166 19.25 20.67 13.44
CA GLU A 166 19.88 21.98 13.24
C GLU A 166 20.70 22.02 11.93
N ASP A 167 20.27 21.30 10.89
CA ASP A 167 20.87 21.31 9.56
C ASP A 167 20.06 22.30 8.73
N GLU A 168 20.48 23.58 8.72
CA GLU A 168 19.95 24.67 7.88
C GLU A 168 20.19 24.45 6.36
N ASP A 169 20.36 23.21 5.92
CA ASP A 169 20.62 22.81 4.53
C ASP A 169 19.59 21.77 4.02
N GLU A 170 18.36 21.76 4.54
CA GLU A 170 17.26 21.04 3.88
C GLU A 170 16.96 21.75 2.54
N ASP A 171 17.34 21.10 1.43
CA ASP A 171 17.15 21.61 0.07
C ASP A 171 15.69 22.05 -0.12
N GLU A 172 15.45 23.28 -0.63
CA GLU A 172 14.10 23.83 -0.91
C GLU A 172 13.23 22.88 -1.78
N ASP A 173 13.85 21.93 -2.47
CA ASP A 173 13.21 20.93 -3.33
C ASP A 173 12.59 19.74 -2.57
N GLU A 174 12.99 19.43 -1.32
CA GLU A 174 12.41 18.31 -0.54
C GLU A 174 11.02 18.64 0.03
N ASN A 175 10.70 19.93 0.18
CA ASN A 175 9.43 20.44 0.74
C ASN A 175 8.43 20.98 -0.30
N SER A 176 8.57 20.58 -1.56
CA SER A 176 7.61 20.97 -2.61
C SER A 176 6.29 20.19 -2.48
N ASP A 177 5.15 20.88 -2.59
CA ASP A 177 3.83 20.23 -2.60
C ASP A 177 3.72 19.17 -3.72
N PRO A 178 3.12 18.01 -3.45
CA PRO A 178 2.93 16.97 -4.47
C PRO A 178 2.02 17.47 -5.60
N ILE A 179 2.42 17.17 -6.84
CA ILE A 179 1.73 17.61 -8.06
C ILE A 179 1.06 16.41 -8.72
N LEU A 180 -0.25 16.52 -8.96
CA LEU A 180 -1.00 15.59 -9.80
C LEU A 180 -1.23 16.18 -11.20
N GLU A 181 -0.72 15.50 -12.21
CA GLU A 181 -1.10 15.72 -13.59
C GLU A 181 -1.98 14.58 -14.10
N THR A 182 -3.11 14.90 -14.73
CA THR A 182 -4.03 13.90 -15.29
C THR A 182 -4.31 14.17 -16.78
N ARG A 183 -4.42 13.08 -17.54
CA ARG A 183 -4.98 13.05 -18.89
C ARG A 183 -6.13 12.05 -18.92
N SER A 184 -7.28 12.48 -19.42
CA SER A 184 -8.51 11.69 -19.37
C SER A 184 -8.92 11.22 -20.76
N ILE A 185 -9.36 9.96 -20.85
CA ILE A 185 -10.03 9.40 -22.02
C ILE A 185 -11.49 9.17 -21.64
N SER A 186 -12.42 9.91 -22.25
CA SER A 186 -13.84 9.81 -21.92
C SER A 186 -14.44 8.45 -22.27
N LEU A 187 -15.20 7.90 -21.33
CA LEU A 187 -15.99 6.68 -21.48
C LEU A 187 -17.48 6.99 -21.26
N ASN A 188 -18.33 6.07 -21.71
CA ASN A 188 -19.79 6.16 -21.53
C ASN A 188 -20.34 5.01 -20.66
N THR A 189 -19.47 4.33 -19.93
CA THR A 189 -19.74 3.13 -19.16
C THR A 189 -18.69 2.99 -18.06
N CYS A 190 -19.08 2.38 -16.95
CA CYS A 190 -18.18 2.17 -15.81
C CYS A 190 -17.07 1.17 -16.16
N THR A 191 -15.88 1.39 -15.60
CA THR A 191 -14.78 0.42 -15.69
C THR A 191 -14.81 -0.50 -14.49
N ASN A 192 -14.85 -1.82 -14.75
CA ASN A 192 -14.82 -2.86 -13.72
C ASN A 192 -13.38 -3.25 -13.38
N ARG A 193 -12.53 -3.42 -14.40
CA ARG A 193 -11.11 -3.70 -14.23
C ARG A 193 -10.29 -3.04 -15.33
N ILE A 194 -9.13 -2.51 -14.98
CA ILE A 194 -8.15 -2.00 -15.94
C ILE A 194 -6.77 -2.61 -15.68
N ARG A 195 -6.10 -3.07 -16.73
CA ARG A 195 -4.68 -3.48 -16.68
C ARG A 195 -3.91 -2.91 -17.85
N ALA A 196 -2.67 -2.53 -17.59
CA ALA A 196 -1.73 -2.01 -18.55
C ALA A 196 -0.80 -3.10 -19.08
N HIS A 197 -0.36 -2.93 -20.32
CA HIS A 197 0.64 -3.76 -20.99
C HIS A 197 1.65 -2.86 -21.67
N GLN A 198 2.88 -2.88 -21.18
CA GLN A 198 3.98 -2.11 -21.73
C GLN A 198 4.82 -3.01 -22.64
N ALA A 199 4.69 -2.80 -23.94
CA ALA A 199 5.56 -3.45 -24.91
C ALA A 199 6.88 -2.66 -25.00
N PRO A 200 8.04 -3.28 -24.73
CA PRO A 200 9.32 -2.61 -24.84
C PRO A 200 9.57 -2.18 -26.29
N GLN A 201 10.38 -1.13 -26.46
CA GLN A 201 10.80 -0.70 -27.79
C GLN A 201 11.58 -1.82 -28.49
N ALA A 202 11.01 -2.36 -29.56
CA ALA A 202 11.65 -3.45 -30.31
C ALA A 202 12.63 -2.92 -31.36
N THR A 203 12.29 -1.82 -32.03
CA THR A 203 13.14 -1.15 -33.04
C THR A 203 12.80 0.33 -33.14
N ALA A 204 13.62 1.14 -33.84
CA ALA A 204 13.26 2.53 -34.16
C ALA A 204 11.93 2.67 -34.93
N ALA A 205 11.53 1.63 -35.67
CA ALA A 205 10.26 1.57 -36.39
C ALA A 205 9.08 1.03 -35.56
N ARG A 206 9.35 0.48 -34.36
CA ARG A 206 8.35 -0.03 -33.40
C ARG A 206 8.67 0.55 -32.01
N PRO A 207 8.25 1.80 -31.75
CA PRO A 207 8.46 2.44 -30.45
C PRO A 207 7.77 1.62 -29.35
N GLY A 208 8.22 1.80 -28.11
CA GLY A 208 7.53 1.23 -26.96
C GLY A 208 6.09 1.75 -26.91
N THR A 209 5.15 0.87 -26.55
CA THR A 209 3.73 1.23 -26.46
C THR A 209 3.19 0.80 -25.12
N THR A 210 2.46 1.69 -24.45
CA THR A 210 1.67 1.38 -23.27
C THR A 210 0.21 1.25 -23.70
N LEU A 211 -0.30 0.01 -23.67
CA LEU A 211 -1.70 -0.28 -23.93
C LEU A 211 -2.43 -0.48 -22.60
N THR A 212 -3.67 -0.05 -22.52
CA THR A 212 -4.57 -0.44 -21.42
C THR A 212 -5.71 -1.28 -21.97
N ALA A 213 -6.15 -2.28 -21.22
CA ALA A 213 -7.41 -2.98 -21.46
C ALA A 213 -8.35 -2.71 -20.28
N ALA A 214 -9.52 -2.15 -20.57
CA ALA A 214 -10.57 -1.85 -19.61
C ALA A 214 -11.77 -2.75 -19.84
N MET A 215 -12.07 -3.64 -18.89
CA MET A 215 -13.32 -4.40 -18.83
C MET A 215 -14.41 -3.47 -18.31
N THR A 216 -15.52 -3.38 -19.02
CA THR A 216 -16.62 -2.47 -18.67
C THR A 216 -17.85 -3.24 -18.20
N GLU A 217 -18.72 -2.58 -17.42
CA GLU A 217 -20.05 -3.13 -17.04
C GLU A 217 -20.90 -3.55 -18.25
N SER A 218 -20.63 -2.98 -19.43
CA SER A 218 -21.33 -3.35 -20.67
C SER A 218 -20.90 -4.69 -21.25
N GLY A 219 -19.86 -5.32 -20.70
CA GLY A 219 -19.23 -6.54 -21.22
C GLY A 219 -18.28 -6.31 -22.42
N ASP A 220 -18.14 -5.07 -22.90
CA ASP A 220 -17.13 -4.70 -23.88
C ASP A 220 -15.77 -4.52 -23.17
N VAL A 221 -14.69 -4.97 -23.82
CA VAL A 221 -13.30 -4.70 -23.38
C VAL A 221 -12.67 -3.69 -24.32
N LEU A 222 -12.33 -2.53 -23.77
CA LEU A 222 -11.79 -1.41 -24.53
C LEU A 222 -10.27 -1.40 -24.42
N ILE A 223 -9.58 -1.49 -25.56
CA ILE A 223 -8.13 -1.39 -25.62
C ILE A 223 -7.74 0.00 -26.10
N HIS A 224 -7.04 0.75 -25.27
CA HIS A 224 -6.54 2.09 -25.60
C HIS A 224 -5.01 2.10 -25.67
N ASP A 225 -4.45 2.96 -26.52
CA ASP A 225 -3.04 3.29 -26.50
C ASP A 225 -2.85 4.60 -25.74
N VAL A 226 -2.31 4.50 -24.53
CA VAL A 226 -2.10 5.64 -23.62
C VAL A 226 -0.69 6.22 -23.74
N THR A 227 0.12 5.72 -24.68
CA THR A 227 1.48 6.24 -24.93
C THR A 227 1.48 7.75 -25.20
N PRO A 228 0.59 8.30 -26.04
CA PRO A 228 0.54 9.76 -26.28
C PRO A 228 0.20 10.55 -25.00
N HIS A 229 -0.67 10.01 -24.15
CA HIS A 229 -1.06 10.62 -22.88
C HIS A 229 0.12 10.70 -21.92
N LEU A 230 0.89 9.62 -21.81
CA LEU A 230 2.11 9.57 -21.00
C LEU A 230 3.18 10.56 -21.51
N SER A 231 3.47 10.54 -22.81
CA SER A 231 4.46 11.46 -23.40
C SER A 231 4.04 12.94 -23.28
N SER A 232 2.75 13.22 -23.16
CA SER A 232 2.24 14.59 -23.00
C SER A 232 2.61 15.24 -21.66
N PHE A 233 2.97 14.45 -20.65
CA PHE A 233 3.45 14.98 -19.37
C PHE A 233 4.86 15.55 -19.45
N ASP A 234 5.68 15.04 -20.37
CA ASP A 234 7.07 15.46 -20.51
C ASP A 234 7.23 16.58 -21.55
N THR A 235 6.19 16.82 -22.36
CA THR A 235 6.21 17.82 -23.45
C THR A 235 5.06 18.82 -23.27
N PRO A 236 5.32 19.97 -22.61
CA PRO A 236 4.32 21.02 -22.43
C PRO A 236 3.69 21.46 -23.76
N GLY A 237 2.37 21.67 -23.76
CA GLY A 237 1.62 22.09 -24.95
C GLY A 237 1.29 20.96 -25.94
N THR A 238 1.60 19.70 -25.62
CA THR A 238 1.16 18.54 -26.42
C THR A 238 -0.36 18.45 -26.43
N VAL A 239 -0.95 18.48 -27.63
CA VAL A 239 -2.39 18.29 -27.82
C VAL A 239 -2.63 16.85 -28.27
N ILE A 240 -3.40 16.11 -27.47
CA ILE A 240 -3.85 14.75 -27.82
C ILE A 240 -5.02 14.86 -28.78
N SER A 241 -4.94 14.17 -29.91
CA SER A 241 -6.00 14.20 -30.92
C SER A 241 -7.17 13.29 -30.53
N ILE A 242 -8.38 13.64 -31.01
CA ILE A 242 -9.59 12.82 -30.82
C ILE A 242 -9.42 11.39 -31.34
N GLN A 243 -8.54 11.16 -32.32
CA GLN A 243 -8.27 9.80 -32.81
C GLN A 243 -7.39 8.99 -31.86
N GLN A 244 -6.50 9.63 -31.09
CA GLN A 244 -5.67 8.98 -30.07
C GLN A 244 -6.48 8.63 -28.82
N ASP A 245 -7.56 9.36 -28.53
CA ASP A 245 -8.49 9.02 -27.44
C ASP A 245 -9.42 7.85 -27.78
N LYS A 246 -9.52 7.45 -29.05
CA LYS A 246 -10.37 6.31 -29.42
C LYS A 246 -9.71 4.99 -29.07
N PRO A 247 -10.51 3.96 -28.71
CA PRO A 247 -9.98 2.63 -28.53
C PRO A 247 -9.37 2.11 -29.83
N VAL A 248 -8.16 1.57 -29.73
CA VAL A 248 -7.48 0.83 -30.81
C VAL A 248 -8.26 -0.42 -31.16
N SER A 249 -8.92 -1.03 -30.17
CA SER A 249 -9.81 -2.16 -30.37
C SER A 249 -10.92 -2.21 -29.33
N THR A 250 -12.07 -2.76 -29.72
CA THR A 250 -13.13 -3.12 -28.78
C THR A 250 -13.47 -4.60 -28.95
N ILE A 251 -13.21 -5.38 -27.91
CA ILE A 251 -13.54 -6.80 -27.86
C ILE A 251 -14.97 -6.94 -27.36
N ARG A 252 -15.81 -7.65 -28.12
CA ARG A 252 -17.24 -7.87 -27.82
C ARG A 252 -17.59 -9.35 -27.61
N ALA A 253 -16.59 -10.15 -27.25
CA ALA A 253 -16.71 -11.60 -27.18
C ALA A 253 -17.68 -12.07 -26.07
N HIS A 254 -17.81 -11.28 -25.00
CA HIS A 254 -18.68 -11.57 -23.86
C HIS A 254 -20.17 -11.29 -24.10
N LYS A 255 -20.56 -10.76 -25.28
CA LYS A 255 -21.97 -10.60 -25.70
C LYS A 255 -22.84 -9.86 -24.67
N LYS A 256 -22.33 -8.78 -24.10
CA LYS A 256 -22.99 -7.95 -23.07
C LYS A 256 -23.12 -8.60 -21.69
N VAL A 257 -22.36 -9.66 -21.41
CA VAL A 257 -22.19 -10.17 -20.06
C VAL A 257 -21.00 -9.44 -19.45
N GLU A 258 -21.22 -8.83 -18.29
CA GLU A 258 -20.17 -8.14 -17.54
C GLU A 258 -19.16 -9.13 -16.94
N GLY A 259 -18.02 -8.61 -16.52
CA GLY A 259 -17.02 -9.38 -15.81
C GLY A 259 -15.98 -8.50 -15.15
N TYR A 260 -15.12 -9.14 -14.38
CA TYR A 260 -14.08 -8.49 -13.58
C TYR A 260 -12.69 -9.05 -13.90
N ALA A 261 -12.59 -10.32 -14.30
CA ALA A 261 -11.29 -10.94 -14.58
C ALA A 261 -10.65 -10.43 -15.88
N LEU A 262 -9.42 -9.91 -15.77
CA LEU A 262 -8.66 -9.38 -16.90
C LEU A 262 -7.15 -9.46 -16.61
N ASP A 263 -6.37 -10.06 -17.53
CA ASP A 263 -4.92 -10.10 -17.38
C ASP A 263 -4.14 -10.20 -18.71
N TRP A 264 -3.02 -9.49 -18.76
CA TRP A 264 -2.07 -9.50 -19.87
C TRP A 264 -0.96 -10.50 -19.62
N SER A 265 -0.61 -11.28 -20.65
CA SER A 265 0.48 -12.26 -20.56
C SER A 265 1.83 -11.56 -20.36
N PRO A 266 2.53 -11.75 -19.23
CA PRO A 266 3.83 -11.13 -19.00
C PRO A 266 4.92 -11.69 -19.94
N LEU A 267 4.71 -12.90 -20.46
CA LEU A 267 5.68 -13.61 -21.31
C LEU A 267 5.52 -13.35 -22.82
N LEU A 268 4.53 -12.56 -23.23
CA LEU A 268 4.25 -12.29 -24.64
C LEU A 268 4.23 -10.77 -24.88
N PRO A 269 5.40 -10.16 -25.15
CA PRO A 269 5.54 -8.70 -25.32
C PRO A 269 4.65 -8.13 -26.43
N THR A 270 4.27 -8.96 -27.42
CA THR A 270 3.34 -8.57 -28.49
C THR A 270 1.95 -8.21 -27.96
N GLY A 271 1.54 -8.74 -26.80
CA GLY A 271 0.23 -8.54 -26.21
C GLY A 271 -0.68 -9.74 -26.44
N LYS A 272 -0.98 -10.45 -25.35
CA LYS A 272 -2.01 -11.49 -25.30
C LYS A 272 -2.80 -11.28 -24.01
N LEU A 273 -4.11 -11.21 -24.14
CA LEU A 273 -5.05 -10.82 -23.09
C LEU A 273 -5.99 -11.99 -22.79
N LEU A 274 -6.28 -12.21 -21.51
CA LEU A 274 -7.41 -13.03 -21.06
C LEU A 274 -8.47 -12.13 -20.44
N THR A 275 -9.73 -12.46 -20.69
CA THR A 275 -10.89 -11.78 -20.12
C THR A 275 -11.92 -12.82 -19.70
N GLY A 276 -12.46 -12.70 -18.49
CA GLY A 276 -13.47 -13.60 -17.92
C GLY A 276 -14.78 -12.86 -17.63
N ASP A 277 -15.92 -13.53 -17.84
CA ASP A 277 -17.24 -12.98 -17.55
C ASP A 277 -17.97 -13.68 -16.41
N SER A 278 -19.10 -13.08 -16.02
CA SER A 278 -20.01 -13.55 -14.98
C SER A 278 -20.72 -14.87 -15.34
N ASP A 279 -20.64 -15.30 -16.60
CA ASP A 279 -21.19 -16.56 -17.12
C ASP A 279 -20.20 -17.73 -17.01
N GLY A 280 -19.01 -17.51 -16.43
CA GLY A 280 -17.98 -18.53 -16.30
C GLY A 280 -17.16 -18.77 -17.57
N LYS A 281 -17.24 -17.87 -18.57
CA LYS A 281 -16.51 -18.00 -19.84
C LYS A 281 -15.26 -17.14 -19.83
N ILE A 282 -14.19 -17.69 -20.37
CA ILE A 282 -12.91 -16.99 -20.53
C ILE A 282 -12.56 -16.91 -22.01
N PHE A 283 -12.20 -15.72 -22.48
CA PHE A 283 -11.76 -15.49 -23.85
C PHE A 283 -10.28 -15.11 -23.90
N ALA A 284 -9.58 -15.61 -24.91
CA ALA A 284 -8.21 -15.21 -25.20
C ALA A 284 -8.19 -14.30 -26.43
N THR A 285 -7.53 -13.16 -26.30
CA THR A 285 -7.33 -12.21 -27.39
C THR A 285 -5.84 -12.01 -27.64
N THR A 286 -5.41 -12.10 -28.88
CA THR A 286 -3.99 -11.94 -29.27
C THR A 286 -3.85 -10.72 -30.16
N ARG A 287 -2.84 -9.88 -29.88
CA ARG A 287 -2.45 -8.79 -30.77
C ARG A 287 -1.69 -9.36 -31.96
N THR A 288 -2.07 -8.93 -33.15
CA THR A 288 -1.45 -9.29 -34.42
C THR A 288 -0.26 -8.39 -34.72
N GLU A 289 0.63 -8.81 -35.61
CA GLU A 289 1.79 -8.00 -36.03
C GLU A 289 1.39 -6.67 -36.67
N GLY A 290 0.21 -6.60 -37.30
CA GLY A 290 -0.36 -5.37 -37.84
C GLY A 290 -0.97 -4.43 -36.80
N GLY A 291 -0.83 -4.72 -35.50
CA GLY A 291 -1.33 -3.91 -34.40
C GLY A 291 -2.81 -4.13 -34.04
N GLY A 292 -3.57 -4.89 -34.86
CA GLY A 292 -4.95 -5.26 -34.57
C GLY A 292 -5.06 -6.40 -33.54
N PHE A 293 -6.27 -6.68 -33.07
CA PHE A 293 -6.54 -7.71 -32.06
C PHE A 293 -7.50 -8.77 -32.60
N VAL A 294 -7.23 -10.03 -32.27
CA VAL A 294 -8.05 -11.18 -32.68
C VAL A 294 -8.40 -12.00 -31.46
N THR A 295 -9.71 -12.15 -31.22
CA THR A 295 -10.25 -12.95 -30.11
C THR A 295 -10.63 -14.34 -30.60
N ASP A 296 -10.25 -15.37 -29.84
CA ASP A 296 -10.67 -16.74 -30.08
C ASP A 296 -12.20 -16.86 -29.95
N THR A 297 -12.86 -17.48 -30.94
CA THR A 297 -14.32 -17.62 -30.95
C THR A 297 -14.84 -18.66 -29.96
N ASN A 298 -14.00 -19.62 -29.57
CA ASN A 298 -14.35 -20.67 -28.62
C ASN A 298 -13.79 -20.32 -27.23
N PRO A 299 -14.64 -20.00 -26.24
CA PRO A 299 -14.18 -19.68 -24.90
C PRO A 299 -13.67 -20.91 -24.14
N PHE A 300 -12.85 -20.68 -23.12
CA PHE A 300 -12.65 -21.68 -22.07
C PHE A 300 -13.88 -21.74 -21.19
N THR A 301 -14.31 -22.98 -20.91
CA THR A 301 -15.54 -23.26 -20.17
C THR A 301 -15.29 -24.34 -19.15
N GLY A 302 -15.68 -24.12 -17.90
CA GLY A 302 -15.45 -25.08 -16.83
C GLY A 302 -15.86 -24.58 -15.45
N HIS A 303 -15.82 -23.27 -15.24
CA HIS A 303 -16.46 -22.66 -14.08
C HIS A 303 -17.99 -22.80 -14.14
N GLN A 304 -18.60 -22.87 -12.97
CA GLN A 304 -20.06 -22.90 -12.80
C GLN A 304 -20.62 -21.58 -12.27
N GLY A 305 -19.74 -20.62 -11.95
CA GLY A 305 -20.08 -19.26 -11.53
C GLY A 305 -19.27 -18.23 -12.30
N SER A 306 -19.38 -16.97 -11.87
CA SER A 306 -18.65 -15.83 -12.38
C SER A 306 -17.14 -16.03 -12.25
N VAL A 307 -16.37 -15.60 -13.25
CA VAL A 307 -14.90 -15.58 -13.17
C VAL A 307 -14.45 -14.24 -12.62
N GLU A 308 -13.99 -14.24 -11.37
CA GLU A 308 -13.63 -13.02 -10.63
C GLU A 308 -12.20 -12.57 -10.92
N GLU A 309 -11.27 -13.53 -11.04
CA GLU A 309 -9.86 -13.25 -11.33
C GLU A 309 -9.26 -14.24 -12.32
N ILE A 310 -8.32 -13.75 -13.14
CA ILE A 310 -7.48 -14.56 -14.02
C ILE A 310 -6.06 -14.05 -13.93
N GLN A 311 -5.08 -14.95 -13.88
CA GLN A 311 -3.67 -14.59 -14.08
C GLN A 311 -2.96 -15.57 -15.00
N TRP A 312 -2.22 -15.04 -15.97
CA TRP A 312 -1.24 -15.79 -16.74
C TRP A 312 -0.12 -16.28 -15.82
N SER A 313 0.39 -17.48 -16.12
CA SER A 313 1.57 -17.97 -15.42
C SER A 313 2.78 -17.07 -15.72
N PRO A 314 3.55 -16.67 -14.69
CA PRO A 314 4.75 -15.87 -14.87
C PRO A 314 5.89 -16.65 -15.54
N SER A 315 5.85 -17.99 -15.56
CA SER A 315 6.88 -18.85 -16.17
C SER A 315 6.42 -19.62 -17.41
N GLU A 316 5.13 -19.90 -17.55
CA GLU A 316 4.61 -20.77 -18.61
C GLU A 316 3.67 -20.00 -19.56
N LYS A 317 4.16 -19.65 -20.75
CA LYS A 317 3.48 -18.77 -21.74
C LYS A 317 2.06 -19.17 -22.20
N ASN A 318 1.62 -20.39 -21.88
CA ASN A 318 0.32 -20.92 -22.27
C ASN A 318 -0.51 -21.36 -21.07
N VAL A 319 0.00 -21.23 -19.85
CA VAL A 319 -0.72 -21.63 -18.65
C VAL A 319 -1.29 -20.39 -17.99
N PHE A 320 -2.50 -20.51 -17.47
CA PHE A 320 -3.12 -19.47 -16.65
C PHE A 320 -3.97 -20.11 -15.55
N ALA A 321 -4.21 -19.34 -14.49
CA ALA A 321 -5.10 -19.67 -13.39
C ALA A 321 -6.33 -18.79 -13.46
N SER A 322 -7.45 -19.28 -12.93
CA SER A 322 -8.65 -18.48 -12.73
C SER A 322 -9.35 -18.84 -11.43
N ALA A 323 -9.93 -17.84 -10.79
CA ALA A 323 -10.79 -17.96 -9.61
C ALA A 323 -12.24 -17.59 -9.97
N SER A 324 -13.17 -18.09 -9.17
CA SER A 324 -14.60 -17.95 -9.45
C SER A 324 -15.44 -17.96 -8.18
N SER A 325 -16.63 -17.39 -8.30
CA SER A 325 -17.69 -17.51 -7.31
C SER A 325 -18.21 -18.94 -7.10
N ASP A 326 -17.79 -19.93 -7.91
CA ASP A 326 -18.04 -21.34 -7.60
C ASP A 326 -17.12 -21.91 -6.49
N GLY A 327 -16.26 -21.07 -5.90
CA GLY A 327 -15.31 -21.42 -4.85
C GLY A 327 -14.11 -22.25 -5.34
N THR A 328 -13.94 -22.37 -6.66
CA THR A 328 -12.85 -23.14 -7.27
C THR A 328 -11.78 -22.25 -7.88
N VAL A 329 -10.54 -22.73 -7.80
CA VAL A 329 -9.44 -22.26 -8.64
C VAL A 329 -9.13 -23.33 -9.68
N LYS A 330 -8.96 -22.89 -10.93
CA LYS A 330 -8.69 -23.78 -12.06
C LYS A 330 -7.42 -23.38 -12.77
N ILE A 331 -6.63 -24.38 -13.16
CA ILE A 331 -5.43 -24.20 -13.99
C ILE A 331 -5.75 -24.67 -15.40
N TRP A 332 -5.35 -23.87 -16.39
CA TRP A 332 -5.70 -24.05 -17.79
C TRP A 332 -4.46 -24.13 -18.65
N ASP A 333 -4.54 -24.90 -19.73
CA ASP A 333 -3.58 -24.84 -20.83
C ASP A 333 -4.27 -24.22 -22.06
N ALA A 334 -3.82 -23.03 -22.45
CA ALA A 334 -4.35 -22.28 -23.58
C ALA A 334 -4.19 -23.00 -24.93
N ARG A 335 -3.31 -24.01 -25.01
CA ARG A 335 -3.13 -24.87 -26.21
C ARG A 335 -4.19 -25.97 -26.28
N SER A 336 -4.85 -26.28 -25.17
CA SER A 336 -5.80 -27.39 -25.09
C SER A 336 -7.01 -27.11 -25.97
N LYS A 337 -7.19 -27.94 -27.00
CA LYS A 337 -8.35 -27.84 -27.92
C LYS A 337 -9.69 -28.06 -27.21
N SER A 338 -9.68 -28.79 -26.10
CA SER A 338 -10.89 -29.02 -25.30
C SER A 338 -11.37 -27.75 -24.58
N ARG A 339 -10.47 -26.76 -24.40
CA ARG A 339 -10.72 -25.52 -23.66
C ARG A 339 -11.34 -25.79 -22.26
N LYS A 340 -10.99 -26.94 -21.68
CA LYS A 340 -11.34 -27.38 -20.33
C LYS A 340 -10.14 -27.19 -19.39
N PRO A 341 -10.39 -27.03 -18.08
CA PRO A 341 -9.31 -26.90 -17.10
C PRO A 341 -8.49 -28.18 -17.06
N ALA A 342 -7.17 -28.05 -16.92
CA ALA A 342 -6.28 -29.18 -16.67
C ALA A 342 -6.37 -29.64 -15.21
N VAL A 343 -6.58 -28.70 -14.30
CA VAL A 343 -6.71 -28.93 -12.86
C VAL A 343 -7.86 -28.06 -12.35
N SER A 344 -8.65 -28.61 -11.43
CA SER A 344 -9.75 -27.90 -10.77
C SER A 344 -9.76 -28.26 -9.30
N VAL A 345 -9.62 -27.26 -8.43
CA VAL A 345 -9.54 -27.43 -6.98
C VAL A 345 -10.59 -26.54 -6.31
N GLN A 346 -11.39 -27.12 -5.41
CA GLN A 346 -12.22 -26.35 -4.49
C GLN A 346 -11.31 -25.81 -3.38
N VAL A 347 -11.09 -24.49 -3.37
CA VAL A 347 -10.20 -23.85 -2.39
C VAL A 347 -10.96 -23.22 -1.24
N SER A 348 -12.18 -22.72 -1.50
CA SER A 348 -13.09 -22.16 -0.49
C SER A 348 -14.50 -22.73 -0.65
N LYS A 349 -15.32 -22.58 0.38
CA LYS A 349 -16.78 -22.82 0.31
C LYS A 349 -17.55 -21.58 -0.15
N HIS A 350 -16.89 -20.43 -0.11
CA HIS A 350 -17.37 -19.13 -0.52
C HIS A 350 -16.73 -18.73 -1.85
N ASP A 351 -17.17 -17.60 -2.38
CA ASP A 351 -16.70 -17.04 -3.64
C ASP A 351 -15.20 -16.71 -3.52
N VAL A 352 -14.42 -17.07 -4.54
CA VAL A 352 -12.99 -16.73 -4.59
C VAL A 352 -12.85 -15.53 -5.51
N ASN A 353 -12.55 -14.39 -4.92
CA ASN A 353 -12.61 -13.09 -5.58
C ASN A 353 -11.30 -12.75 -6.30
N VAL A 354 -10.15 -13.14 -5.73
CA VAL A 354 -8.84 -12.69 -6.21
C VAL A 354 -7.76 -13.77 -6.14
N LEU A 355 -6.73 -13.60 -6.98
CA LEU A 355 -5.56 -14.45 -7.11
C LEU A 355 -4.31 -13.61 -7.29
N SER A 356 -3.19 -14.11 -6.76
CA SER A 356 -1.86 -13.61 -7.10
C SER A 356 -0.87 -14.76 -7.25
N TRP A 357 -0.28 -14.87 -8.43
CA TRP A 357 0.73 -15.87 -8.75
C TRP A 357 2.12 -15.31 -8.46
N SER A 358 2.87 -15.97 -7.59
CA SER A 358 4.23 -15.52 -7.27
C SER A 358 5.12 -15.52 -8.51
N LYS A 359 5.73 -14.37 -8.80
CA LYS A 359 6.64 -14.16 -9.94
C LYS A 359 8.01 -14.82 -9.70
N LEU A 360 8.41 -14.93 -8.44
CA LEU A 360 9.70 -15.49 -8.03
C LEU A 360 9.60 -17.00 -7.78
N THR A 361 8.60 -17.42 -7.00
CA THR A 361 8.39 -18.82 -6.62
C THR A 361 7.17 -19.35 -7.35
N THR A 362 7.37 -19.67 -8.63
CA THR A 362 6.31 -19.88 -9.64
C THR A 362 5.36 -21.07 -9.42
N HIS A 363 5.58 -21.86 -8.37
CA HIS A 363 4.65 -22.90 -7.94
C HIS A 363 3.70 -22.44 -6.83
N LEU A 364 3.86 -21.22 -6.30
CA LEU A 364 3.00 -20.63 -5.29
C LEU A 364 1.94 -19.73 -5.92
N LEU A 365 0.72 -19.86 -5.42
CA LEU A 365 -0.44 -19.07 -5.78
C LEU A 365 -1.16 -18.64 -4.51
N ALA A 366 -1.45 -17.35 -4.35
CA ALA A 366 -2.30 -16.84 -3.29
C ALA A 366 -3.74 -16.68 -3.82
N SER A 367 -4.72 -16.86 -2.95
CA SER A 367 -6.13 -16.60 -3.24
C SER A 367 -6.82 -15.91 -2.08
N GLY A 368 -7.77 -15.01 -2.36
CA GLY A 368 -8.64 -14.39 -1.37
C GLY A 368 -10.11 -14.71 -1.63
N ALA A 369 -10.87 -14.95 -0.57
CA ALA A 369 -12.27 -15.31 -0.62
C ALA A 369 -13.20 -14.24 -0.01
N ASP A 370 -14.49 -14.41 -0.23
CA ASP A 370 -15.54 -13.48 0.18
C ASP A 370 -15.80 -13.44 1.69
N ASP A 371 -15.37 -14.48 2.42
CA ASP A 371 -15.47 -14.58 3.88
C ASP A 371 -14.28 -13.96 4.63
N GLY A 372 -13.37 -13.28 3.91
CA GLY A 372 -12.17 -12.67 4.48
C GLY A 372 -11.01 -13.65 4.69
N GLU A 373 -11.18 -14.94 4.35
CA GLU A 373 -10.07 -15.89 4.37
C GLU A 373 -9.19 -15.71 3.12
N TRP A 374 -7.88 -15.68 3.33
CA TRP A 374 -6.92 -15.78 2.23
C TRP A 374 -5.91 -16.89 2.53
N ALA A 375 -5.39 -17.49 1.46
CA ALA A 375 -4.57 -18.69 1.56
C ALA A 375 -3.52 -18.76 0.45
N VAL A 376 -2.44 -19.48 0.74
CA VAL A 376 -1.34 -19.77 -0.18
C VAL A 376 -1.32 -21.25 -0.53
N TRP A 377 -1.13 -21.55 -1.81
CA TRP A 377 -1.24 -22.88 -2.38
C TRP A 377 0.02 -23.26 -3.15
N ASP A 378 0.45 -24.51 -3.00
CA ASP A 378 1.49 -25.11 -3.84
C ASP A 378 0.85 -25.90 -4.99
N LEU A 379 0.98 -25.37 -6.20
CA LEU A 379 0.40 -25.93 -7.42
C LEU A 379 0.92 -27.34 -7.75
N ARG A 380 2.09 -27.74 -7.24
CA ARG A 380 2.65 -29.09 -7.46
C ARG A 380 1.87 -30.16 -6.70
N GLN A 381 1.17 -29.76 -5.63
CA GLN A 381 0.34 -30.66 -4.83
C GLN A 381 -1.03 -30.90 -5.48
N TRP A 382 -1.42 -30.02 -6.41
CA TRP A 382 -2.71 -30.13 -7.07
C TRP A 382 -2.70 -31.24 -8.11
N LYS A 383 -3.66 -32.14 -8.00
CA LYS A 383 -3.79 -33.28 -8.92
C LYS A 383 -4.79 -32.94 -10.02
N PRO A 384 -4.54 -33.35 -11.28
CA PRO A 384 -5.52 -33.28 -12.34
C PRO A 384 -6.80 -33.98 -11.91
N SER A 385 -7.95 -33.40 -12.24
CA SER A 385 -9.26 -33.98 -11.95
C SER A 385 -9.43 -35.29 -12.71
N SER A 386 -9.05 -36.42 -12.10
CA SER A 386 -9.33 -37.74 -12.64
C SER A 386 -10.84 -37.94 -12.69
N GLN A 387 -11.38 -38.13 -13.91
CA GLN A 387 -12.79 -38.42 -14.14
C GLN A 387 -13.24 -39.56 -13.21
N GLY A 388 -14.08 -39.25 -12.22
CA GLY A 388 -14.73 -40.25 -11.35
C GLY A 388 -14.26 -40.33 -9.89
N ALA A 389 -13.37 -39.47 -9.40
CA ALA A 389 -13.06 -39.43 -7.97
C ALA A 389 -14.12 -38.60 -7.21
N SER A 390 -15.15 -39.28 -6.68
CA SER A 390 -16.18 -38.71 -5.79
C SER A 390 -15.69 -38.43 -4.36
N VAL A 391 -14.39 -38.21 -4.18
CA VAL A 391 -13.81 -37.80 -2.89
C VAL A 391 -13.09 -36.50 -3.16
N ALA A 392 -13.72 -35.40 -2.74
CA ALA A 392 -13.08 -34.10 -2.63
C ALA A 392 -11.86 -34.26 -1.71
N THR A 393 -10.69 -34.50 -2.31
CA THR A 393 -9.45 -34.47 -1.56
C THR A 393 -9.24 -33.01 -1.23
N LYS A 394 -9.57 -32.61 0.00
CA LYS A 394 -9.32 -31.26 0.50
C LYS A 394 -7.83 -30.99 0.27
N GLN A 395 -7.52 -30.13 -0.69
CA GLN A 395 -6.14 -29.72 -0.91
C GLN A 395 -5.75 -28.89 0.32
N ASN A 396 -4.62 -29.23 0.94
CA ASN A 396 -4.14 -28.45 2.08
C ASN A 396 -3.46 -27.19 1.53
N ALA A 397 -3.93 -26.04 1.99
CA ALA A 397 -3.19 -24.80 1.83
C ALA A 397 -1.83 -24.92 2.54
N VAL A 398 -0.81 -24.27 1.98
CA VAL A 398 0.50 -24.11 2.61
C VAL A 398 0.37 -23.20 3.84
N ALA A 399 -0.39 -22.12 3.68
CA ALA A 399 -0.78 -21.20 4.73
C ALA A 399 -2.22 -20.73 4.49
N SER A 400 -2.97 -20.49 5.56
CA SER A 400 -4.33 -19.92 5.51
C SER A 400 -4.49 -18.99 6.70
N PHE A 401 -5.10 -17.84 6.46
CA PHE A 401 -5.24 -16.77 7.41
C PHE A 401 -6.69 -16.28 7.43
N ASN A 402 -7.29 -16.31 8.62
CA ASN A 402 -8.63 -15.78 8.89
C ASN A 402 -8.52 -14.58 9.84
N PHE A 403 -7.99 -13.49 9.31
CA PHE A 403 -7.79 -12.25 10.04
C PHE A 403 -8.89 -11.24 9.72
N HIS A 404 -9.08 -10.97 8.43
CA HIS A 404 -10.11 -10.07 7.90
C HIS A 404 -11.52 -10.56 8.22
N LYS A 405 -12.49 -9.64 8.20
CA LYS A 405 -13.89 -9.93 8.57
C LYS A 405 -14.89 -9.70 7.45
N GLU A 406 -14.43 -9.14 6.35
CA GLU A 406 -15.19 -8.85 5.14
C GLU A 406 -14.39 -9.36 3.94
N GLN A 407 -14.99 -9.31 2.75
CA GLN A 407 -14.44 -9.91 1.53
C GLN A 407 -13.03 -9.42 1.20
N ILE A 408 -12.16 -10.34 0.77
CA ILE A 408 -10.86 -9.95 0.21
C ILE A 408 -11.08 -9.36 -1.18
N THR A 409 -10.69 -8.10 -1.36
CA THR A 409 -10.89 -7.35 -2.61
C THR A 409 -9.65 -7.34 -3.48
N SER A 410 -8.46 -7.54 -2.91
CA SER A 410 -7.20 -7.63 -3.66
C SER A 410 -6.13 -8.38 -2.87
N VAL A 411 -5.27 -9.10 -3.59
CA VAL A 411 -4.10 -9.78 -3.03
C VAL A 411 -2.95 -9.67 -4.02
N GLU A 412 -1.75 -9.29 -3.58
CA GLU A 412 -0.57 -9.26 -4.47
C GLU A 412 0.71 -9.71 -3.76
N TRP A 413 1.41 -10.66 -4.38
CA TRP A 413 2.80 -10.97 -4.02
C TRP A 413 3.70 -9.78 -4.29
N HIS A 414 4.63 -9.54 -3.38
CA HIS A 414 5.66 -8.54 -3.60
C HIS A 414 6.49 -8.87 -4.87
N PRO A 415 6.81 -7.88 -5.73
CA PRO A 415 7.40 -8.14 -7.04
C PRO A 415 8.85 -8.64 -6.97
N THR A 416 9.57 -8.36 -5.88
CA THR A 416 10.99 -8.71 -5.71
C THR A 416 11.30 -9.46 -4.42
N ASP A 417 10.27 -9.84 -3.65
CA ASP A 417 10.40 -10.59 -2.41
C ASP A 417 9.33 -11.70 -2.42
N ASP A 418 9.72 -12.94 -2.17
CA ASP A 418 8.84 -14.09 -2.29
C ASP A 418 8.20 -14.54 -0.98
N SER A 419 8.46 -13.84 0.13
CA SER A 419 7.75 -14.05 1.41
C SER A 419 6.65 -13.03 1.68
N ILE A 420 6.69 -11.86 1.03
CA ILE A 420 5.79 -10.74 1.32
C ILE A 420 4.54 -10.75 0.43
N VAL A 421 3.38 -10.56 1.07
CA VAL A 421 2.07 -10.45 0.40
C VAL A 421 1.31 -9.23 0.93
N SER A 422 0.72 -8.45 0.02
CA SER A 422 -0.26 -7.42 0.37
C SER A 422 -1.68 -7.97 0.20
N VAL A 423 -2.59 -7.60 1.11
CA VAL A 423 -3.99 -8.03 1.10
C VAL A 423 -4.87 -6.82 1.39
N ALA A 424 -5.81 -6.51 0.50
CA ALA A 424 -6.85 -5.52 0.73
C ALA A 424 -8.20 -6.21 0.95
N ALA A 425 -8.99 -5.68 1.88
CA ALA A 425 -10.27 -6.25 2.26
C ALA A 425 -11.37 -5.19 2.42
N GLY A 426 -12.63 -5.65 2.34
CA GLY A 426 -13.84 -4.84 2.50
C GLY A 426 -14.04 -4.29 3.92
N ASP A 427 -13.20 -4.69 4.88
CA ASP A 427 -13.17 -4.17 6.24
C ASP A 427 -12.38 -2.85 6.37
N ASN A 428 -12.14 -2.18 5.22
CA ASN A 428 -11.41 -0.93 5.08
C ASN A 428 -9.93 -1.03 5.45
N THR A 429 -9.30 -2.19 5.21
CA THR A 429 -7.88 -2.40 5.50
C THR A 429 -7.07 -2.85 4.30
N VAL A 430 -5.83 -2.35 4.24
CA VAL A 430 -4.72 -2.91 3.46
C VAL A 430 -3.70 -3.44 4.44
N SER A 431 -3.39 -4.73 4.37
CA SER A 431 -2.47 -5.40 5.28
C SER A 431 -1.27 -5.98 4.54
N LEU A 432 -0.12 -6.00 5.20
CA LEU A 432 1.11 -6.63 4.71
C LEU A 432 1.47 -7.83 5.58
N TRP A 433 1.93 -8.88 4.92
CA TRP A 433 2.19 -10.17 5.53
C TRP A 433 3.56 -10.67 5.13
N ASP A 434 4.30 -11.25 6.07
CA ASP A 434 5.54 -11.96 5.83
C ASP A 434 5.38 -13.44 6.20
N LEU A 435 5.45 -14.27 5.17
CA LEU A 435 5.29 -15.72 5.28
C LEU A 435 6.56 -16.42 5.79
N SER A 436 7.68 -15.71 5.92
CA SER A 436 8.92 -16.24 6.49
C SER A 436 8.95 -16.19 8.02
N THR A 437 8.07 -15.40 8.64
CA THR A 437 7.99 -15.27 10.10
C THR A 437 7.49 -16.56 10.75
N GLU A 438 8.36 -17.18 11.54
CA GLU A 438 8.02 -18.29 12.43
C GLU A 438 7.68 -17.77 13.83
N ILE A 439 6.83 -18.50 14.56
CA ILE A 439 6.55 -18.21 15.96
C ILE A 439 7.79 -18.58 16.78
N ASP A 440 8.43 -17.60 17.43
CA ASP A 440 9.30 -17.90 18.56
C ASP A 440 8.42 -18.02 19.82
N ASP A 441 8.35 -19.23 20.39
CA ASP A 441 7.57 -19.54 21.58
C ASP A 441 7.96 -18.66 22.79
N GLU A 442 9.18 -18.11 22.82
CA GLU A 442 9.65 -17.21 23.87
C GLU A 442 9.16 -15.76 23.68
N GLU A 443 9.01 -15.28 22.45
CA GLU A 443 8.62 -13.89 22.12
C GLU A 443 7.09 -13.67 22.23
N SER A 444 6.29 -14.73 22.07
CA SER A 444 4.84 -14.70 22.25
C SER A 444 4.39 -14.25 23.66
N LYS A 445 5.27 -14.35 24.66
CA LYS A 445 5.02 -13.94 26.06
C LYS A 445 5.07 -12.42 26.25
N ASP A 446 5.74 -11.69 25.35
CA ASP A 446 5.97 -10.24 25.45
C ASP A 446 5.04 -9.41 24.54
N THR A 447 4.03 -10.02 23.92
CA THR A 447 3.08 -9.37 22.99
C THR A 447 2.10 -8.38 23.64
N ALA A 448 2.42 -7.77 24.78
CA ALA A 448 1.57 -6.81 25.49
C ALA A 448 0.09 -7.24 25.66
N GLY A 449 -0.19 -8.56 25.65
CA GLY A 449 -1.53 -9.13 25.75
C GLY A 449 -2.34 -9.24 24.45
N VAL A 450 -1.75 -8.98 23.28
CA VAL A 450 -2.45 -9.00 21.99
C VAL A 450 -2.43 -10.40 21.34
N ASN A 451 -3.14 -11.36 21.95
CA ASN A 451 -3.17 -12.78 21.53
C ASN A 451 -3.93 -13.08 20.21
N ASP A 452 -4.51 -12.06 19.56
CA ASP A 452 -5.47 -12.22 18.46
C ASP A 452 -4.86 -12.06 17.06
N TYR A 453 -3.54 -11.84 16.95
CA TYR A 453 -2.89 -11.50 15.68
C TYR A 453 -1.91 -12.59 15.25
N PRO A 454 -1.98 -13.02 13.98
CA PRO A 454 -0.97 -13.91 13.44
C PRO A 454 0.38 -13.18 13.36
N PRO A 455 1.50 -13.83 13.74
CA PRO A 455 2.82 -13.20 13.74
C PRO A 455 3.31 -12.84 12.33
N GLN A 456 2.72 -13.44 11.30
CA GLN A 456 2.99 -13.10 9.90
C GLN A 456 2.43 -11.72 9.52
N LEU A 457 1.49 -11.14 10.28
CA LEU A 457 0.95 -9.82 9.99
C LEU A 457 1.98 -8.74 10.36
N LEU A 458 2.48 -8.03 9.35
CA LEU A 458 3.49 -6.98 9.52
C LEU A 458 2.89 -5.59 9.71
N PHE A 459 1.85 -5.27 8.94
CA PHE A 459 1.37 -3.89 8.84
C PHE A 459 -0.10 -3.85 8.46
N VAL A 460 -0.83 -2.84 8.95
CA VAL A 460 -2.23 -2.57 8.60
C VAL A 460 -2.41 -1.08 8.36
N HIS A 461 -2.89 -0.73 7.17
CA HIS A 461 -3.28 0.61 6.76
C HIS A 461 -4.80 0.69 6.61
N TYR A 462 -5.41 1.71 7.20
CA TYR A 462 -6.82 1.98 7.01
C TYR A 462 -7.06 2.80 5.75
N MET A 463 -7.98 2.36 4.91
CA MET A 463 -8.47 3.12 3.76
C MET A 463 -9.95 2.79 3.53
N ASP A 464 -10.78 3.82 3.35
CA ASP A 464 -12.21 3.60 3.17
C ASP A 464 -12.54 2.88 1.84
N GLN A 465 -13.36 1.85 1.92
CA GLN A 465 -13.86 1.03 0.82
C GLN A 465 -12.78 0.55 -0.17
N VAL A 466 -11.68 -0.01 0.33
CA VAL A 466 -10.56 -0.48 -0.52
C VAL A 466 -11.02 -1.47 -1.59
N LYS A 467 -10.61 -1.25 -2.83
CA LYS A 467 -10.98 -2.05 -4.01
C LYS A 467 -9.81 -2.82 -4.60
N GLU A 468 -8.68 -2.17 -4.81
CA GLU A 468 -7.47 -2.80 -5.36
C GLU A 468 -6.21 -2.25 -4.69
N VAL A 469 -5.17 -3.09 -4.63
CA VAL A 469 -3.81 -2.71 -4.22
C VAL A 469 -2.81 -3.22 -5.24
N HIS A 470 -1.78 -2.42 -5.54
CA HIS A 470 -0.68 -2.76 -6.44
C HIS A 470 0.67 -2.34 -5.88
N TRP A 471 1.66 -3.22 -5.95
CA TRP A 471 3.05 -2.89 -5.66
C TRP A 471 3.67 -2.03 -6.78
N HIS A 472 4.43 -1.01 -6.41
CA HIS A 472 5.18 -0.25 -7.40
C HIS A 472 6.40 -1.07 -7.91
N PRO A 473 6.49 -1.34 -9.22
CA PRO A 473 7.52 -2.25 -9.75
C PRO A 473 8.94 -1.65 -9.77
N GLN A 474 9.10 -0.36 -9.48
CA GLN A 474 10.39 0.37 -9.55
C GLN A 474 10.75 1.14 -8.28
N ILE A 475 9.84 1.23 -7.31
CA ILE A 475 10.05 1.91 -6.02
C ILE A 475 9.78 0.84 -4.96
N PRO A 476 10.83 0.22 -4.39
CA PRO A 476 10.65 -0.88 -3.46
C PRO A 476 9.84 -0.45 -2.23
N GLY A 477 8.95 -1.32 -1.77
CA GLY A 477 8.11 -1.05 -0.59
C GLY A 477 6.94 -0.08 -0.82
N ALA A 478 6.85 0.56 -1.99
CA ALA A 478 5.74 1.44 -2.32
C ALA A 478 4.53 0.65 -2.85
N LEU A 479 3.35 1.03 -2.37
CA LEU A 479 2.04 0.49 -2.71
C LEU A 479 1.13 1.62 -3.19
N MET A 480 0.31 1.30 -4.17
CA MET A 480 -0.83 2.12 -4.58
C MET A 480 -2.10 1.34 -4.28
N ALA A 481 -3.02 1.93 -3.52
CA ALA A 481 -4.34 1.40 -3.27
C ALA A 481 -5.41 2.34 -3.81
N THR A 482 -6.57 1.79 -4.17
CA THR A 482 -7.75 2.58 -4.57
C THR A 482 -8.96 2.21 -3.71
N GLY A 483 -9.82 3.18 -3.43
CA GLY A 483 -10.96 3.03 -2.52
C GLY A 483 -12.04 4.10 -2.75
N GLY A 484 -12.90 4.29 -1.75
CA GLY A 484 -14.07 5.18 -1.84
C GLY A 484 -13.71 6.66 -2.04
N SER A 485 -12.64 7.13 -1.41
CA SER A 485 -12.17 8.52 -1.48
C SER A 485 -11.17 8.80 -2.61
N GLY A 486 -10.74 7.79 -3.37
CA GLY A 486 -9.77 7.94 -4.45
C GLY A 486 -8.60 6.95 -4.35
N PHE A 487 -7.38 7.46 -4.21
CA PHE A 487 -6.16 6.66 -4.15
C PHE A 487 -5.33 6.95 -2.90
N GLY A 488 -4.75 5.92 -2.32
CA GLY A 488 -3.72 6.02 -1.28
C GLY A 488 -2.40 5.51 -1.83
N TYR A 489 -1.33 6.29 -1.68
CA TYR A 489 0.04 5.88 -1.98
C TYR A 489 0.78 5.72 -0.66
N VAL A 490 1.25 4.51 -0.41
CA VAL A 490 1.80 4.11 0.88
C VAL A 490 3.17 3.49 0.64
N THR A 491 4.23 4.09 1.17
CA THR A 491 5.49 3.41 1.41
C THR A 491 5.65 3.27 2.92
N SER A 492 5.56 2.04 3.41
CA SER A 492 6.00 1.72 4.77
C SER A 492 7.53 1.67 4.79
N LEU A 493 8.14 2.05 5.91
CA LEU A 493 9.59 2.20 6.11
C LEU A 493 10.49 1.23 5.30
N PRO A 494 11.53 1.75 4.58
CA PRO A 494 12.39 0.97 3.73
C PRO A 494 13.61 0.48 4.52
N ALA A 495 13.46 -0.47 5.44
CA ALA A 495 14.66 -1.03 6.07
C ALA A 495 14.51 -2.43 6.66
N TRP A 496 13.61 -3.29 6.17
CA TRP A 496 13.57 -4.66 6.70
C TRP A 496 14.77 -5.51 6.26
N GLN A 497 15.31 -5.26 5.06
CA GLN A 497 16.56 -5.90 4.60
C GLN A 497 17.81 -5.38 5.32
N ASP A 498 17.89 -4.08 5.63
CA ASP A 498 19.07 -3.48 6.28
C ASP A 498 19.06 -3.64 7.82
N LEU A 499 17.88 -3.80 8.44
CA LEU A 499 17.79 -4.15 9.87
C LEU A 499 18.32 -5.57 10.11
N LEU A 500 17.98 -6.57 9.30
CA LEU A 500 18.55 -7.92 9.49
C LEU A 500 20.08 -7.99 9.24
N ALA A 501 20.61 -7.17 8.32
CA ALA A 501 22.04 -7.14 8.02
C ALA A 501 22.87 -6.35 9.06
N ASN A 502 22.32 -5.27 9.63
CA ASN A 502 23.04 -4.43 10.61
C ASN A 502 22.74 -4.77 12.09
N LEU A 503 21.67 -5.50 12.41
CA LEU A 503 21.41 -5.95 13.80
C LEU A 503 22.16 -7.22 14.22
N LEU A 504 22.94 -7.83 13.33
CA LEU A 504 23.85 -8.93 13.70
C LEU A 504 25.08 -8.47 14.51
N ILE A 505 25.26 -7.17 14.76
CA ILE A 505 26.44 -6.65 15.48
C ILE A 505 26.11 -5.76 16.70
N ALA A 506 24.87 -5.29 16.94
CA ALA A 506 24.63 -4.42 18.09
C ALA A 506 23.24 -4.51 18.74
N SER A 507 23.29 -4.96 20.00
CA SER A 507 22.39 -4.64 21.12
C SER A 507 21.14 -5.50 21.34
N SER A 508 21.06 -5.95 22.60
CA SER A 508 19.98 -6.65 23.27
C SER A 508 18.82 -5.69 23.59
N ARG A 509 17.95 -5.42 22.61
CA ARG A 509 16.64 -4.80 22.83
C ARG A 509 15.55 -5.62 22.12
N PRO A 510 14.38 -5.83 22.75
CA PRO A 510 13.34 -6.70 22.23
C PRO A 510 12.66 -6.10 20.99
N LEU A 511 12.51 -6.90 19.93
CA LEU A 511 11.76 -6.56 18.72
C LEU A 511 10.27 -6.82 19.00
N ALA A 512 9.63 -5.93 19.75
CA ALA A 512 8.17 -5.96 19.84
C ALA A 512 7.58 -5.81 18.42
N CYS A 513 6.66 -6.71 18.04
CA CYS A 513 5.75 -6.50 16.92
C CYS A 513 5.20 -5.08 17.01
N LYS A 514 5.61 -4.18 16.11
CA LYS A 514 4.95 -2.88 15.96
C LYS A 514 3.64 -3.10 15.22
N LEU A 515 2.65 -3.63 15.95
CA LEU A 515 1.25 -3.53 15.57
C LEU A 515 0.86 -2.06 15.71
N ILE A 516 1.10 -1.28 14.66
CA ILE A 516 0.77 0.14 14.63
C ILE A 516 -0.71 0.28 14.42
N ILE A 517 -1.35 0.89 15.39
CA ILE A 517 -2.77 1.07 15.40
C ILE A 517 -3.06 2.51 15.84
N LEU A 518 -3.44 3.29 14.83
CA LEU A 518 -4.17 4.57 14.81
C LEU A 518 -4.40 5.22 16.18
N GLY A 519 -3.79 6.40 16.36
CA GLY A 519 -4.04 7.28 17.50
C GLY A 519 -5.45 7.89 17.45
N HIS A 520 -6.08 8.03 18.62
CA HIS A 520 -7.34 8.75 18.79
C HIS A 520 -7.10 10.26 18.68
N SER A 521 -8.02 10.99 18.04
CA SER A 521 -8.10 12.45 18.24
C SER A 521 -9.57 12.86 18.43
N ARG A 522 -9.85 13.58 19.52
CA ARG A 522 -11.15 14.18 19.79
C ARG A 522 -11.13 15.65 19.34
N SER A 523 -11.85 15.97 18.26
CA SER A 523 -12.15 17.36 17.92
C SER A 523 -13.30 17.87 18.79
N ALA A 524 -12.99 18.72 19.77
CA ALA A 524 -13.98 19.46 20.53
C ALA A 524 -14.54 20.60 19.66
N ALA A 525 -15.73 20.40 19.08
CA ALA A 525 -16.45 21.46 18.41
C ALA A 525 -16.86 22.55 19.43
N SER A 526 -16.17 23.69 19.41
CA SER A 526 -16.59 24.88 20.15
C SER A 526 -17.88 25.43 19.54
N THR A 527 -19.02 25.21 20.20
CA THR A 527 -20.28 25.85 19.84
C THR A 527 -20.22 27.34 20.20
N GLY A 528 -19.84 28.17 19.23
CA GLY A 528 -20.03 29.61 19.28
C GLY A 528 -21.51 29.96 19.11
N SER A 529 -22.12 30.45 20.18
CA SER A 529 -23.49 30.98 20.18
C SER A 529 -23.59 32.17 19.21
N ALA A 530 -24.46 32.07 18.20
CA ALA A 530 -24.96 33.22 17.46
C ALA A 530 -26.50 33.19 17.47
N ASN A 531 -27.06 34.08 18.28
CA ASN A 531 -28.49 34.42 18.28
C ASN A 531 -28.93 34.88 16.87
N GLY A 532 -29.90 34.19 16.30
CA GLY A 532 -30.61 34.61 15.09
C GLY A 532 -32.06 34.17 15.15
N GLN A 533 -32.93 35.04 15.64
CA GLN A 533 -34.39 34.88 15.55
C GLN A 533 -34.82 34.85 14.08
N ALA A 534 -35.53 33.81 13.66
CA ALA A 534 -36.47 33.91 12.53
C ALA A 534 -37.60 32.88 12.68
N GLN A 535 -38.81 33.38 12.45
CA GLN A 535 -40.10 32.82 12.82
C GLN A 535 -40.49 31.57 12.01
N ALA A 536 -41.15 30.64 12.70
CA ALA A 536 -41.90 29.55 12.11
C ALA A 536 -43.15 30.08 11.40
N THR A 537 -43.33 29.73 10.13
CA THR A 537 -44.63 29.70 9.47
C THR A 537 -44.80 28.37 8.75
N SER A 538 -45.65 27.52 9.33
CA SER A 538 -46.28 26.37 8.69
C SER A 538 -47.21 26.85 7.58
N LEU A 539 -47.06 26.35 6.36
CA LEU A 539 -48.12 26.39 5.35
C LEU A 539 -48.32 25.02 4.72
N ASP A 540 -49.40 24.45 5.22
CA ASP A 540 -50.37 23.50 4.70
C ASP A 540 -50.37 23.19 3.20
N ALA A 541 -50.75 21.94 2.94
CA ALA A 541 -50.99 21.36 1.63
C ALA A 541 -52.27 21.91 1.00
N GLY A 542 -52.23 22.17 -0.31
CA GLY A 542 -53.39 22.48 -1.14
C GLY A 542 -53.36 21.72 -2.46
N HIS A 543 -54.34 20.84 -2.64
CA HIS A 543 -54.70 20.13 -3.88
C HIS A 543 -55.46 21.06 -4.86
N ALA A 544 -55.56 20.58 -6.12
CA ALA A 544 -56.34 21.04 -7.29
C ALA A 544 -55.63 22.10 -8.16
N ASP A 545 -55.47 21.98 -9.48
CA ASP A 545 -56.01 21.08 -10.53
C ASP A 545 -54.91 20.74 -11.56
#